data_AF-A0A6L8MJS4-F1
#
_entry.id   AF-A0A6L8MJS4-F1
#
_cell.length_a   1.000
_cell.length_b   1.000
_cell.length_c   1.000
_cell.angle_alpha   90.00
_cell.angle_beta   90.00
_cell.angle_gamma   90.00
#
_symmetry.space_group_name_H-M   'P 1'
#
loop_
_entity.id
_entity.type
_entity.pdbx_description
1 polymer ?
#
loop_
_entity_poly.entity_id
_entity_poly.type
_entity_poly.pdbx_seq_one_letter_code
_entity_poly.pdbx_strand_id
1 'polypeptide(L)' 'MAKGDQQILADLAEANIAEVATVQIALQKAQSAAVKQFAQQMVDDHTEGLQAVQKVAQAKNVTLPSAPTPGTSRPPPA' A
#
# COMPACT_ATOMS: atom_id res chain seq x y z
N MET A 1 -9.73 8.61 18.43
CA MET A 1 -9.83 8.60 16.95
C MET A 1 -11.22 8.09 16.59
N ALA A 2 -11.81 8.59 15.51
CA ALA A 2 -13.08 8.04 15.05
C ALA A 2 -12.85 6.63 14.46
N LYS A 3 -13.87 5.77 14.49
CA LYS A 3 -13.81 4.45 13.82
C LYS A 3 -13.49 4.58 12.33
N GLY A 4 -13.96 5.66 11.70
CA GLY A 4 -13.63 6.00 10.31
C GLY A 4 -12.13 6.20 10.09
N ASP A 5 -11.42 6.89 10.99
CA ASP A 5 -9.98 7.11 10.88
C ASP A 5 -9.19 5.79 10.93
N GLN A 6 -9.62 4.86 11.79
CA GLN A 6 -8.98 3.54 11.91
C GLN A 6 -9.17 2.71 10.63
N GLN A 7 -10.37 2.76 10.04
CA GLN A 7 -10.65 2.09 8.78
C GLN A 7 -9.78 2.67 7.66
N ILE A 8 -9.70 3.99 7.53
CA ILE A 8 -8.87 4.65 6.52
C ILE A 8 -7.41 4.24 6.65
N LEU A 9 -6.87 4.13 7.88
CA LEU A 9 -5.49 3.68 8.08
C LEU A 9 -5.29 2.22 7.63
N ALA A 10 -6.24 1.33 7.92
CA ALA A 10 -6.18 -0.06 7.46
C ALA A 10 -6.25 -0.14 5.93
N ASP A 11 -7.11 0.65 5.31
CA ASP A 11 -7.31 0.72 3.86
C ASP A 11 -6.06 1.21 3.13
N LEU A 12 -5.45 2.28 3.63
CA LEU A 12 -4.21 2.81 3.09
C LEU A 12 -3.06 1.82 3.21
N ALA A 13 -2.97 1.10 4.33
CA ALA A 13 -1.95 0.06 4.51
C ALA A 13 -2.15 -1.07 3.50
N GLU A 14 -3.37 -1.56 3.33
CA GLU A 14 -3.70 -2.62 2.37
C GLU A 14 -3.41 -2.20 0.92
N ALA A 15 -3.79 -0.97 0.54
CA ALA A 15 -3.52 -0.42 -0.79
C ALA A 15 -2.02 -0.39 -1.09
N ASN A 16 -1.20 0.20 -0.20
CA ASN A 16 0.25 0.27 -0.42
C ASN A 16 0.89 -1.13 -0.51
N ILE A 17 0.48 -2.08 0.32
CA ILE A 17 1.00 -3.46 0.26
C ILE A 17 0.66 -4.12 -1.08
N ALA A 18 -0.59 -3.96 -1.54
CA ALA A 18 -1.03 -4.51 -2.82
C ALA A 18 -0.33 -3.86 -4.02
N GLU A 19 -0.14 -2.55 -3.99
CA GLU A 19 0.56 -1.78 -5.02
C GLU A 19 2.03 -2.19 -5.10
N VAL A 20 2.74 -2.29 -3.98
CA VAL A 20 4.14 -2.77 -3.97
C VAL A 20 4.25 -4.18 -4.57
N ALA A 21 3.38 -5.11 -4.15
CA ALA A 21 3.40 -6.48 -4.69
C ALA A 21 3.15 -6.50 -6.21
N THR A 22 2.19 -5.69 -6.68
CA THR A 22 1.83 -5.59 -8.09
C THR A 22 2.97 -4.97 -8.91
N VAL A 23 3.60 -3.93 -8.39
CA VAL A 23 4.68 -3.21 -9.06
C VAL A 23 5.96 -4.04 -9.11
N GLN A 24 6.26 -4.86 -8.09
CA GLN A 24 7.38 -5.81 -8.16
C GLN A 24 7.22 -6.80 -9.32
N ILE A 25 6.00 -7.27 -9.61
CA ILE A 25 5.73 -8.11 -10.78
C ILE A 25 5.98 -7.32 -12.07
N ALA A 26 5.53 -6.05 -12.13
CA ALA A 26 5.78 -5.19 -13.29
C ALA A 26 7.29 -4.96 -13.51
N LEU A 27 8.05 -4.69 -12.45
CA LEU A 27 9.50 -4.52 -12.50
C LEU A 27 10.22 -5.77 -13.03
N GLN A 28 9.79 -6.96 -12.58
CA GLN A 28 10.34 -8.24 -13.04
C GLN A 28 10.03 -8.53 -14.51
N LYS A 29 8.84 -8.15 -14.99
CA LYS A 29 8.38 -8.46 -16.36
C LYS A 29 8.71 -7.37 -17.38
N ALA A 30 8.98 -6.16 -16.95
CA ALA A 30 9.27 -5.05 -17.84
C ALA A 30 10.55 -5.29 -18.65
N GLN A 31 10.49 -5.01 -19.94
CA GLN A 31 11.68 -5.01 -20.81
C GLN A 31 12.17 -3.59 -21.09
N SER A 32 11.27 -2.60 -21.05
CA SER A 32 11.59 -1.19 -21.23
C SER A 32 12.30 -0.62 -20.00
N ALA A 33 13.44 0.03 -20.20
CA ALA A 33 14.17 0.71 -19.14
C ALA A 33 13.34 1.79 -18.44
N ALA A 34 12.55 2.56 -19.21
CA ALA A 34 11.67 3.58 -18.64
C ALA A 34 10.59 2.97 -17.73
N VAL A 35 10.01 1.83 -18.12
CA VAL A 35 9.01 1.13 -17.31
C VAL A 35 9.64 0.56 -16.04
N LYS A 36 10.87 0.03 -16.12
CA LYS A 36 11.61 -0.44 -14.93
C LYS A 36 11.90 0.71 -13.96
N GLN A 37 12.36 1.85 -14.46
CA GLN A 37 12.65 3.01 -13.62
C GLN A 37 11.39 3.51 -12.93
N PHE A 38 10.29 3.61 -13.66
CA PHE A 38 9.00 4.01 -13.09
C PHE A 38 8.50 2.99 -12.06
N ALA A 39 8.59 1.69 -12.35
CA ALA A 39 8.22 0.65 -11.39
C ALA A 39 9.09 0.69 -10.12
N GLN A 40 10.40 0.95 -10.25
CA GLN A 40 11.25 1.13 -9.07
C GLN A 40 10.79 2.33 -8.22
N GLN A 41 10.54 3.47 -8.85
CA GLN A 41 10.03 4.64 -8.16
C GLN A 41 8.72 4.34 -7.42
N MET A 42 7.78 3.64 -8.08
CA MET A 42 6.53 3.23 -7.43
C MET A 42 6.78 2.33 -6.21
N VAL A 43 7.70 1.36 -6.29
CA VAL A 43 8.04 0.53 -5.11
C VAL A 43 8.54 1.41 -3.97
N ASP A 44 9.42 2.37 -4.26
CA ASP A 44 10.02 3.24 -3.25
C ASP A 44 8.94 4.13 -2.60
N ASP A 45 8.16 4.86 -3.42
CA ASP A 45 7.12 5.78 -2.98
C ASP A 45 6.04 5.07 -2.12
N HIS A 46 5.54 3.91 -2.58
CA HIS A 46 4.52 3.16 -1.83
C HIS A 46 5.08 2.48 -0.58
N THR A 47 6.36 2.09 -0.57
CA THR A 47 7.02 1.58 0.64
C THR A 47 7.17 2.68 1.69
N GLU A 48 7.59 3.87 1.30
CA GLU A 48 7.66 5.03 2.20
C GLU A 48 6.27 5.44 2.72
N GLY A 49 5.26 5.43 1.84
CA GLY A 49 3.86 5.66 2.18
C GLY A 49 3.35 4.67 3.24
N LEU A 50 3.62 3.38 3.07
CA LEU A 50 3.28 2.35 4.05
C LEU A 50 3.95 2.60 5.41
N GLN A 51 5.24 2.95 5.42
CA GLN A 51 5.96 3.26 6.66
C GLN A 51 5.36 4.48 7.38
N ALA A 52 4.92 5.50 6.64
CA ALA A 52 4.25 6.66 7.22
C ALA A 52 2.90 6.26 7.86
N VAL A 53 2.09 5.46 7.17
CA VAL A 53 0.81 4.94 7.70
C VAL A 53 1.05 4.10 8.95
N GLN A 54 2.08 3.25 8.96
CA GLN A 54 2.47 2.46 10.13
C GLN A 54 2.84 3.32 11.34
N LYS A 55 3.61 4.40 11.14
CA LYS A 55 3.97 5.35 12.20
C LYS A 55 2.73 6.01 12.80
N VAL A 56 1.79 6.45 11.96
CA VAL A 56 0.53 7.05 12.44
C VAL A 56 -0.29 6.03 13.22
N ALA A 57 -0.43 4.82 12.71
CA ALA A 57 -1.18 3.76 13.37
C ALA A 57 -0.58 3.39 14.74
N GLN A 58 0.75 3.25 14.83
CA GLN A 58 1.46 3.01 16.09
C GLN A 58 1.22 4.14 17.10
N ALA A 59 1.36 5.40 16.69
CA ALA A 59 1.12 6.56 17.55
C ALA A 59 -0.33 6.64 18.07
N LYS A 60 -1.26 5.93 17.41
CA LYS A 60 -2.68 5.93 17.71
C LYS A 60 -3.19 4.59 18.25
N ASN A 61 -2.30 3.63 18.50
CA ASN A 61 -2.61 2.28 18.95
C ASN A 61 -3.63 1.56 18.04
N VAL A 62 -3.47 1.72 16.72
CA VAL A 62 -4.27 1.04 15.69
C VAL A 62 -3.45 -0.11 15.11
N THR A 63 -4.05 -1.30 15.05
CA THR A 63 -3.45 -2.45 14.39
C THR A 63 -3.75 -2.40 12.89
N LEU A 64 -2.71 -2.48 12.06
CA LEU A 64 -2.81 -2.52 10.61
C LEU A 64 -2.76 -3.95 10.07
N PRO A 65 -3.33 -4.22 8.89
CA PRO A 65 -3.10 -5.47 8.18
C PRO A 65 -1.62 -5.61 7.78
N SER A 66 -1.10 -6.83 7.88
CA SER A 66 0.27 -7.18 7.48
C SER A 66 0.36 -7.85 6.10
N ALA A 67 -0.78 -8.12 5.47
CA ALA A 67 -0.91 -8.71 4.14
C ALA A 67 -2.21 -8.23 3.49
N PRO A 68 -2.33 -8.26 2.14
CA PRO A 68 -3.60 -7.99 1.47
C PRO A 68 -4.66 -8.99 1.93
N THR A 69 -5.88 -8.52 2.22
CA THR A 69 -6.95 -9.42 2.60
C THR A 69 -7.37 -10.26 1.38
N PRO A 70 -7.39 -11.61 1.45
CA PRO A 70 -7.90 -12.40 0.35
C PRO A 70 -9.41 -12.16 0.20
N GLY A 71 -9.82 -11.53 -0.91
CA GLY A 71 -11.21 -11.59 -1.38
C GLY A 71 -12.10 -10.38 -1.13
N THR A 72 -11.59 -9.21 -0.75
CA THR A 72 -12.41 -7.98 -0.85
C THR A 72 -12.08 -7.22 -2.14
N SER A 73 -12.84 -7.52 -3.20
CA SER A 73 -13.10 -6.57 -4.28
C SER A 73 -13.90 -5.41 -3.67
N ARG A 74 -13.24 -4.55 -2.92
CA ARG A 74 -13.88 -3.41 -2.29
C ARG A 74 -13.99 -2.28 -3.32
N PRO A 75 -15.20 -1.73 -3.54
CA PRO A 75 -15.36 -0.62 -4.46
C PRO A 75 -14.53 0.58 -4.00
N PRO A 76 -14.03 1.40 -4.93
CA PRO A 76 -13.26 2.60 -4.59
C PRO A 76 -14.09 3.50 -3.67
N PRO A 77 -13.45 4.25 -2.75
CA PRO A 77 -14.17 5.24 -1.95
C PRO A 77 -14.82 6.27 -2.87
N ALA A 78 -16.08 6.61 -2.55
CA ALA A 78 -16.89 7.60 -3.26
C ALA A 78 -16.27 9.00 -3.19
#